data_AF-A0A8D0DDW1-F1
#
_entry.id   AF-A0A8D0DDW1-F1
#
_cell.length_a   1.000
_cell.length_b   1.000
_cell.length_c   1.000
_cell.angle_alpha   90.00
_cell.angle_beta   90.00
_cell.angle_gamma   90.00
#
_symmetry.space_group_name_H-M   'P 1'
#
loop_
_entity.id
_entity.type
_entity.pdbx_description
1 polymer ?
#
loop_
_entity_poly.entity_id
_entity_poly.type
_entity_poly.pdbx_seq_one_letter_code
_entity_poly.pdbx_strand_id
1 'polypeptide(L)'
;CNHCPPGNDSLQHTAAPHPLFLLMTLFFFLQKPLVEKLRRERINSSIEQLKSLLSPEFLKQQPDSKLEKADILEMTVCVLRRLQQQNQPVDSAAVGLGYSRCVQEVTHFLSNEQVKTQSQRRLLNHINKLQSSSDNNLREADFSLLSSTVQTSITKEKSPVNSAVWRPW
;
A
#
# COMPACT_ATOMS: atom_id res chain seq x y z
N CYS A 1 59.13 -57.95 22.85
CA CYS A 1 58.45 -57.14 23.88
C CYS A 1 58.36 -55.72 23.37
N ASN A 2 57.35 -55.41 22.55
CA ASN A 2 56.04 -54.90 22.97
C ASN A 2 56.15 -53.50 23.60
N HIS A 3 55.84 -52.46 22.84
CA HIS A 3 54.73 -51.54 23.15
C HIS A 3 54.56 -50.53 21.99
N CYS A 4 53.63 -50.84 21.09
CA CYS A 4 52.93 -49.84 20.28
C CYS A 4 51.84 -49.19 21.16
N PRO A 5 51.56 -47.88 21.03
CA PRO A 5 50.39 -47.29 21.68
C PRO A 5 49.10 -47.82 21.03
N PRO A 6 47.98 -47.88 21.77
CA PRO A 6 46.72 -48.38 21.23
C PRO A 6 46.20 -47.42 20.15
N GLY A 7 45.80 -48.01 19.02
CA GLY A 7 45.07 -47.30 17.98
C GLY A 7 43.79 -46.71 18.55
N ASN A 8 43.63 -45.40 18.41
CA ASN A 8 42.37 -44.73 18.64
C ASN A 8 41.48 -45.00 17.42
N ASP A 9 40.88 -46.19 17.35
CA ASP A 9 39.73 -46.45 16.48
C ASP A 9 38.52 -45.71 17.05
N SER A 10 38.54 -44.38 16.92
CA SER A 10 37.32 -43.59 16.94
C SER A 10 36.56 -43.93 15.67
N LEU A 11 35.86 -45.06 15.71
CA LEU A 11 34.81 -45.40 14.77
C LEU A 11 33.82 -44.23 14.85
N GLN A 12 33.93 -43.29 13.92
CA GLN A 12 32.90 -42.30 13.65
C GLN A 12 31.67 -43.11 13.27
N HIS A 13 30.86 -43.42 14.28
CA HIS A 13 29.46 -43.76 14.10
C HIS A 13 28.86 -42.53 13.42
N THR A 14 28.83 -42.55 12.09
CA THR A 14 27.86 -41.79 11.32
C THR A 14 26.51 -42.36 11.73
N ALA A 15 25.96 -41.83 12.83
CA ALA A 15 24.63 -42.15 13.29
C ALA A 15 23.69 -41.92 12.10
N ALA A 16 23.07 -43.01 11.62
CA ALA A 16 22.09 -42.92 10.56
C ALA A 16 21.03 -41.87 10.99
N PRO A 17 20.68 -40.91 10.11
CA PRO A 17 19.77 -39.85 10.49
C PRO A 17 18.46 -40.44 11.01
N HIS A 18 17.98 -39.90 12.13
CA HIS A 18 16.79 -40.41 12.79
C HIS A 18 15.61 -40.47 11.79
N PRO A 19 14.79 -41.53 11.79
CA PRO A 19 13.72 -41.72 10.80
C PRO A 19 12.72 -40.54 10.76
N LEU A 20 12.49 -39.87 11.89
CA LEU A 20 11.68 -38.64 11.91
C LEU A 20 12.36 -37.45 11.21
N PHE A 21 13.68 -37.33 11.28
CA PHE A 21 14.43 -36.28 10.58
C PHE A 21 14.38 -36.48 9.06
N LEU A 22 14.48 -37.73 8.60
CA LEU A 22 14.27 -38.11 7.20
C LEU A 22 12.84 -37.81 6.74
N LEU A 23 11.83 -38.17 7.54
CA LEU A 23 10.42 -37.88 7.24
C LEU A 23 10.15 -36.37 7.13
N MET A 24 10.66 -35.58 8.09
CA MET A 24 10.55 -34.12 8.08
C MET A 24 11.25 -33.52 6.86
N THR A 25 12.47 -33.95 6.55
CA THR A 25 13.23 -33.48 5.39
C THR A 25 12.48 -33.80 4.10
N LEU A 26 12.00 -35.03 3.93
CA LEU A 26 11.23 -35.46 2.77
C LEU A 26 9.92 -34.65 2.64
N PHE A 27 9.21 -34.45 3.76
CA PHE A 27 8.00 -33.64 3.82
C PHE A 27 8.27 -32.19 3.40
N PHE A 28 9.32 -31.55 3.91
CA PHE A 28 9.71 -30.20 3.48
C PHE A 28 10.12 -30.15 2.01
N PHE A 29 10.87 -31.13 1.52
CA PHE A 29 11.27 -31.23 0.11
C PHE A 29 10.10 -31.45 -0.84
N LEU A 30 9.02 -32.08 -0.38
CA LEU A 30 7.80 -32.29 -1.17
C LEU A 30 6.81 -31.12 -1.04
N GLN A 31 6.73 -30.48 0.12
CA GLN A 31 5.84 -29.34 0.34
C GLN A 31 6.34 -28.05 -0.30
N LYS A 32 7.64 -27.76 -0.21
CA LYS A 32 8.23 -26.56 -0.81
C LYS A 32 7.93 -26.42 -2.32
N PRO A 33 8.10 -27.45 -3.17
CA PRO A 33 7.78 -27.34 -4.60
C PRO A 33 6.28 -27.18 -4.85
N LEU A 34 5.41 -27.76 -4.01
CA LEU A 34 3.96 -27.56 -4.13
C LEU A 34 3.55 -26.13 -3.76
N VAL A 35 4.05 -25.59 -2.66
CA VAL A 35 3.79 -24.21 -2.23
C VAL A 35 4.31 -23.21 -3.27
N GLU A 36 5.53 -23.45 -3.79
CA GLU A 36 6.11 -22.60 -4.83
C GLU A 36 5.33 -22.68 -6.14
N LYS A 37 4.80 -23.85 -6.52
CA LYS A 37 3.89 -23.99 -7.66
C LYS A 37 2.63 -23.14 -7.48
N LEU A 38 1.96 -23.25 -6.34
CA LEU A 38 0.75 -22.46 -6.03
C LEU A 38 1.05 -20.95 -6.01
N ARG A 39 2.21 -20.55 -5.48
CA ARG A 39 2.65 -19.15 -5.51
C ARG A 39 2.81 -18.64 -6.95
N ARG A 40 3.44 -19.42 -7.83
CA ARG A 40 3.61 -19.08 -9.25
C ARG A 40 2.28 -19.00 -9.97
N GLU A 41 1.36 -19.93 -9.70
CA GLU A 41 0.00 -19.92 -10.26
C GLU A 41 -0.74 -18.65 -9.84
N ARG A 42 -0.70 -18.29 -8.56
CA ARG A 42 -1.30 -17.05 -8.06
C ARG A 42 -0.72 -15.81 -8.75
N ILE A 43 0.60 -15.71 -8.88
CA ILE A 43 1.26 -14.58 -9.54
C ILE A 43 0.84 -14.50 -11.01
N ASN A 44 0.86 -15.62 -11.73
CA ASN A 44 0.46 -15.64 -13.14
C ASN A 44 -1.02 -15.25 -13.31
N SER A 45 -1.90 -15.76 -12.44
CA SER A 45 -3.32 -15.38 -12.43
C SER A 45 -3.50 -13.88 -12.24
N SER A 46 -2.80 -13.26 -11.28
CA SER A 46 -2.86 -11.82 -11.09
C SER A 46 -2.33 -11.03 -12.29
N ILE A 47 -1.28 -11.50 -12.96
CA ILE A 47 -0.75 -10.84 -14.18
C ILE A 47 -1.77 -10.90 -15.32
N GLU A 48 -2.44 -12.04 -15.53
CA GLU A 48 -3.50 -12.14 -16.54
C GLU A 48 -4.73 -11.28 -16.20
N GLN A 49 -5.09 -11.17 -14.92
CA GLN A 49 -6.13 -10.24 -14.47
C GLN A 49 -5.76 -8.78 -14.79
N LEU A 50 -4.52 -8.38 -14.50
CA LEU A 50 -4.02 -7.04 -14.86
C LEU A 50 -4.09 -6.80 -16.36
N LYS A 51 -3.66 -7.79 -17.17
CA LYS A 51 -3.75 -7.71 -18.63
C LYS A 51 -5.19 -7.47 -19.10
N SER A 52 -6.15 -8.22 -18.56
CA SER A 52 -7.57 -8.08 -18.88
C SER A 52 -8.10 -6.68 -18.54
N LEU A 53 -7.84 -6.21 -17.32
CA LEU A 53 -8.27 -4.88 -16.85
C LEU A 53 -7.70 -3.74 -17.69
N LEU A 54 -6.48 -3.90 -18.20
CA LEU A 54 -5.75 -2.91 -18.98
C LEU A 54 -5.90 -3.07 -20.49
N SER A 55 -6.75 -4.01 -20.96
CA SER A 55 -6.97 -4.24 -22.39
C SER A 55 -7.27 -2.96 -23.18
N PRO A 56 -8.12 -2.03 -22.69
CA PRO A 56 -8.39 -0.78 -23.40
C PRO A 56 -7.15 0.12 -23.54
N GLU A 57 -6.28 0.13 -22.55
CA GLU A 57 -5.03 0.91 -22.55
C GLU A 57 -4.01 0.33 -23.54
N PHE A 58 -3.91 -1.01 -23.62
CA PHE A 58 -3.04 -1.67 -24.58
C PHE A 58 -3.49 -1.48 -26.03
N LEU A 59 -4.79 -1.59 -26.31
CA LEU A 59 -5.34 -1.37 -27.66
C LEU A 59 -5.04 0.04 -28.19
N LYS A 60 -4.97 1.04 -27.31
CA LYS A 60 -4.64 2.42 -27.68
C LYS A 60 -3.15 2.61 -28.00
N GLN A 61 -2.26 1.84 -27.37
CA GLN A 61 -0.82 2.00 -27.54
C GLN A 61 -0.25 1.07 -28.61
N GLN A 62 -0.61 -0.22 -28.57
CA GLN A 62 -0.15 -1.26 -29.49
C GLN A 62 -1.22 -2.33 -29.68
N PRO A 63 -2.12 -2.19 -30.68
CA PRO A 63 -3.23 -3.11 -30.89
C PRO A 63 -2.81 -4.53 -31.29
N ASP A 64 -1.65 -4.69 -31.93
CA ASP A 64 -1.21 -5.99 -32.52
C ASP A 64 0.07 -6.56 -31.90
N SER A 65 0.54 -6.02 -30.78
CA SER A 65 1.79 -6.47 -30.16
C SER A 65 1.57 -7.53 -29.08
N LYS A 66 2.44 -8.53 -29.07
CA LYS A 66 2.47 -9.56 -28.03
C LYS A 66 2.94 -8.91 -26.72
N LEU A 67 2.01 -8.71 -25.79
CA LEU A 67 2.33 -8.13 -24.48
C LEU A 67 3.23 -9.07 -23.66
N GLU A 68 4.42 -8.60 -23.31
CA GLU A 68 5.30 -9.26 -22.37
C GLU A 68 4.89 -8.98 -20.93
N LYS A 69 5.35 -9.80 -19.99
CA LYS A 69 5.05 -9.57 -18.56
C LYS A 69 5.59 -8.23 -18.06
N ALA A 70 6.71 -7.77 -18.62
CA ALA A 70 7.28 -6.47 -18.30
C ALA A 70 6.34 -5.34 -18.73
N ASP A 71 5.84 -5.38 -19.98
CA ASP A 71 4.90 -4.39 -20.51
C ASP A 71 3.62 -4.31 -19.68
N ILE A 72 3.08 -5.47 -19.26
CA ILE A 72 1.87 -5.51 -18.43
C ILE A 72 2.10 -4.78 -17.11
N LEU A 73 3.23 -5.03 -16.46
CA LEU A 73 3.57 -4.42 -15.18
C LEU A 73 3.88 -2.93 -15.33
N GLU A 74 4.59 -2.53 -16.39
CA GLU A 74 4.91 -1.14 -16.68
C GLU A 74 3.63 -0.31 -16.94
N MET A 75 2.73 -0.81 -17.79
CA MET A 75 1.44 -0.20 -18.03
C MET A 75 0.63 -0.07 -16.74
N THR A 76 0.61 -1.12 -15.92
CA THR A 76 -0.07 -1.11 -14.61
C THR A 76 0.44 0.06 -13.75
N VAL A 77 1.77 0.21 -13.63
CA VAL A 77 2.38 1.31 -12.87
C VAL A 77 2.00 2.67 -13.47
N CYS A 78 2.04 2.81 -14.80
CA CYS A 78 1.65 4.04 -15.48
C CYS A 78 0.19 4.43 -15.16
N VAL A 79 -0.73 3.48 -15.23
CA VAL A 79 -2.16 3.69 -14.95
C VAL A 79 -2.38 4.02 -13.48
N LEU A 80 -1.75 3.30 -12.55
CA LEU A 80 -1.86 3.58 -11.11
C LEU A 80 -1.34 4.98 -10.76
N ARG A 81 -0.21 5.41 -11.33
CA ARG A 81 0.30 6.78 -11.13
C ARG A 81 -0.66 7.84 -11.67
N ARG A 82 -1.30 7.57 -12.80
CA ARG A 82 -2.32 8.47 -13.38
C ARG A 82 -3.56 8.53 -12.49
N LEU A 83 -4.05 7.39 -12.02
CA LEU A 83 -5.19 7.32 -11.09
C LEU A 83 -4.88 8.01 -9.77
N GLN A 84 -3.65 7.92 -9.27
CA GLN A 84 -3.24 8.63 -8.05
C GLN A 84 -3.20 10.14 -8.25
N GLN A 85 -2.81 10.61 -9.44
CA GLN A 85 -2.85 12.03 -9.80
C GLN A 85 -4.29 12.53 -10.02
N GLN A 86 -5.15 11.70 -10.58
CA GLN A 86 -6.57 12.03 -10.80
C GLN A 86 -7.39 11.96 -9.51
N ASN A 87 -7.04 11.08 -8.58
CA ASN A 87 -7.61 10.96 -7.24
C ASN A 87 -6.91 11.84 -6.20
N GLN A 88 -5.94 12.68 -6.60
CA GLN A 88 -5.82 13.95 -5.87
C GLN A 88 -7.20 14.60 -5.93
N PRO A 89 -7.67 15.30 -4.89
CA PRO A 89 -8.97 15.94 -4.89
C PRO A 89 -8.99 17.07 -5.93
N VAL A 90 -9.07 16.69 -7.21
CA VAL A 90 -9.35 17.55 -8.33
C VAL A 90 -10.71 18.13 -8.01
N ASP A 91 -10.69 19.45 -7.85
CA ASP A 91 -11.80 20.32 -7.51
C ASP A 91 -12.37 20.31 -6.09
N SER A 92 -11.84 19.59 -5.09
CA SER A 92 -12.24 19.94 -3.71
C SER A 92 -11.75 21.35 -3.34
N ALA A 93 -10.58 21.74 -3.86
CA ALA A 93 -10.08 23.09 -3.73
C ALA A 93 -10.92 24.11 -4.52
N ALA A 94 -11.29 23.83 -5.78
CA ALA A 94 -12.09 24.75 -6.59
C ALA A 94 -13.54 24.87 -6.08
N VAL A 95 -14.16 23.75 -5.68
CA VAL A 95 -15.48 23.70 -5.04
C VAL A 95 -15.42 24.40 -3.67
N GLY A 96 -14.37 24.18 -2.89
CA GLY A 96 -14.13 24.87 -1.62
C GLY A 96 -13.98 26.38 -1.79
N LEU A 97 -13.22 26.82 -2.79
CA LEU A 97 -13.04 28.23 -3.16
C LEU A 97 -14.37 28.87 -3.64
N GLY A 98 -15.13 28.16 -4.46
CA GLY A 98 -16.45 28.61 -4.92
C GLY A 98 -17.45 28.73 -3.77
N TYR A 99 -17.46 27.74 -2.88
CA TYR A 99 -18.28 27.75 -1.67
C TYR A 99 -17.88 28.90 -0.73
N SER A 100 -16.60 29.09 -0.44
CA SER A 100 -16.13 30.17 0.44
C SER A 100 -16.50 31.55 -0.11
N ARG A 101 -16.40 31.74 -1.43
CA ARG A 101 -16.75 32.99 -2.09
C ARG A 101 -18.26 33.26 -2.02
N CYS A 102 -19.09 32.26 -2.32
CA CYS A 102 -20.55 32.36 -2.19
C CYS A 102 -20.95 32.70 -0.75
N VAL A 103 -20.39 32.01 0.24
CA VAL A 103 -20.65 32.27 1.65
C VAL A 103 -20.22 33.68 2.05
N GLN A 104 -19.06 34.15 1.60
CA GLN A 104 -18.58 35.51 1.86
C GLN A 104 -19.53 36.57 1.26
N GLU A 105 -20.01 36.36 0.03
CA GLU A 105 -20.96 37.26 -0.63
C GLU A 105 -22.31 37.31 0.10
N VAL A 106 -22.85 36.15 0.50
CA VAL A 106 -24.10 36.07 1.30
C VAL A 106 -23.94 36.74 2.65
N THR A 107 -22.84 36.48 3.36
CA THR A 107 -22.52 37.12 4.65
C THR A 107 -22.38 38.63 4.50
N HIS A 108 -21.72 39.11 3.44
CA HIS A 108 -21.58 40.53 3.16
C HIS A 108 -22.93 41.20 2.86
N PHE A 109 -23.74 40.61 1.99
CA PHE A 109 -25.06 41.10 1.64
C PHE A 109 -25.97 41.21 2.87
N LEU A 110 -26.04 40.16 3.69
CA LEU A 110 -26.85 40.13 4.92
C LEU A 110 -26.32 41.04 6.03
N SER A 111 -25.03 41.39 5.99
CA SER A 111 -24.42 42.26 6.99
C SER A 111 -24.70 43.74 6.75
N ASN A 112 -24.79 44.15 5.49
CA ASN A 112 -24.91 45.55 5.05
C ASN A 112 -26.35 46.10 5.10
N GLU A 113 -27.33 45.27 5.42
CA GLU A 113 -28.75 45.64 5.48
C GLU A 113 -29.10 46.34 6.81
N GLN A 114 -29.74 47.52 6.73
CA GLN A 114 -30.07 48.37 7.90
C GLN A 114 -31.18 47.78 8.79
N VAL A 115 -32.10 46.99 8.23
CA VAL A 115 -33.19 46.33 8.99
C VAL A 115 -33.12 44.83 8.76
N LYS A 116 -32.62 44.10 9.75
CA LYS A 116 -32.46 42.63 9.68
C LYS A 116 -33.67 41.90 10.23
N THR A 117 -34.34 41.16 9.37
CA THR A 117 -35.40 40.22 9.76
C THR A 117 -34.85 39.13 10.69
N GLN A 118 -35.72 38.49 11.48
CA GLN A 118 -35.31 37.43 12.39
C GLN A 118 -34.75 36.20 11.64
N SER A 119 -35.27 35.92 10.44
CA SER A 119 -34.80 34.85 9.56
C SER A 119 -33.38 35.09 9.05
N GLN A 120 -33.04 36.32 8.63
CA GLN A 120 -31.69 36.68 8.18
C GLN A 120 -30.65 36.54 9.30
N ARG A 121 -31.00 36.92 10.53
CA ARG A 121 -30.13 36.71 11.72
C ARG A 121 -29.89 35.23 12.01
N ARG A 122 -30.92 34.39 11.90
CA ARG A 122 -30.78 32.94 12.05
C ARG A 122 -29.87 32.37 10.96
N LEU A 123 -30.08 32.74 9.71
CA LEU A 123 -29.27 32.28 8.58
C LEU A 123 -27.79 32.64 8.74
N LEU A 124 -27.48 33.89 9.11
CA LEU A 124 -26.10 34.33 9.34
C LEU A 124 -25.40 33.52 10.45
N ASN A 125 -26.11 33.27 11.56
CA ASN A 125 -25.58 32.43 12.65
C ASN A 125 -25.32 30.98 12.21
N HIS A 126 -26.20 30.42 11.39
CA HIS A 126 -26.02 29.08 10.82
C HIS A 126 -24.79 29.01 9.92
N ILE A 127 -24.61 30.00 9.04
CA ILE A 127 -23.46 30.09 8.13
C ILE A 127 -22.15 30.19 8.91
N ASN A 128 -22.07 31.08 9.90
CA ASN A 128 -20.87 31.23 10.74
C ASN A 128 -20.55 29.96 11.53
N LYS A 129 -21.57 29.25 12.04
CA LYS A 129 -21.39 27.97 12.75
C LYS A 129 -20.83 26.88 11.83
N LEU A 130 -21.26 26.84 10.57
CA LEU A 130 -20.76 25.89 9.57
C LEU A 130 -19.30 26.20 9.19
N GLN A 131 -18.94 27.49 9.09
CA GLN A 131 -17.55 27.89 8.81
C GLN A 131 -16.59 27.45 9.93
N SER A 132 -16.95 27.66 11.20
CA SER A 132 -16.15 27.20 12.34
C SER A 132 -16.04 25.67 12.44
N SER A 133 -16.99 24.92 11.88
CA SER A 133 -16.92 23.45 11.81
C SER A 133 -15.99 22.96 10.70
N SER A 134 -15.87 23.69 9.59
CA SER A 134 -15.04 23.31 8.44
C SER A 134 -13.54 23.40 8.76
N ASP A 135 -13.10 24.38 9.54
CA ASP A 135 -11.69 24.55 9.94
C ASP A 135 -11.18 23.41 10.84
N ASN A 136 -12.07 22.75 11.59
CA ASN A 136 -11.72 21.61 12.44
C ASN A 136 -11.54 20.31 11.65
N ASN A 137 -12.29 20.14 10.55
CA ASN A 137 -12.20 18.93 9.72
C ASN A 137 -10.96 18.90 8.82
N LEU A 138 -10.35 20.06 8.53
CA LEU A 138 -9.10 20.12 7.77
C LEU A 138 -7.89 19.64 8.58
N ARG A 139 -7.95 19.72 9.93
CA ARG A 139 -6.87 19.22 10.79
C ARG A 139 -6.96 17.73 11.09
N GLU A 140 -8.13 17.11 10.99
CA GLU A 140 -8.32 15.70 11.36
C GLU A 140 -8.26 14.75 10.16
N ALA A 141 -8.56 15.26 8.95
CA ALA A 141 -8.43 14.50 7.70
C ALA A 141 -6.97 14.28 7.26
N ASP A 142 -6.03 15.14 7.66
CA ASP A 142 -4.60 14.99 7.35
C ASP A 142 -3.87 13.96 8.22
N PHE A 143 -4.43 13.56 9.38
CA PHE A 143 -3.80 12.56 10.26
C PHE A 143 -4.38 11.14 10.11
N SER A 144 -5.55 10.98 9.48
CA SER A 144 -6.19 9.66 9.37
C SER A 144 -5.80 8.87 8.11
N LEU A 145 -5.22 9.54 7.09
CA LEU A 145 -4.75 8.88 5.87
C LEU A 145 -3.24 8.60 5.86
N LEU A 146 -2.53 8.92 6.94
CA LEU A 146 -1.06 8.75 7.05
C LEU A 146 -0.64 7.77 8.16
N SER A 147 -1.48 6.80 8.52
CA SER A 147 -1.10 5.69 9.43
C SER A 147 -0.79 4.37 8.70
N SER A 148 -0.58 4.41 7.38
CA SER A 148 0.00 3.29 6.65
C SER A 148 0.96 3.79 5.58
N THR A 149 2.14 4.25 5.99
CA THR A 149 3.42 4.08 5.29
C THR A 149 4.55 4.58 6.19
N VAL A 150 5.28 3.62 6.77
CA VAL A 150 6.73 3.61 6.95
C VAL A 150 7.39 4.95 7.31
N GLN A 151 7.59 5.19 8.61
CA GLN A 151 8.60 6.13 9.08
C GLN A 151 10.00 5.63 8.71
N THR A 152 10.70 6.39 7.89
CA THR A 152 12.17 6.47 7.95
C THR A 152 12.53 7.90 8.32
N SER A 153 12.89 8.11 9.58
CA SER A 153 13.72 9.23 9.99
C SER A 153 14.90 8.66 10.78
N ILE A 154 16.09 8.92 10.25
CA ILE A 154 17.37 8.51 10.82
C ILE A 154 17.62 9.40 12.04
N THR A 155 17.63 8.83 13.23
CA THR A 155 18.50 9.28 14.32
C THR A 155 19.05 8.06 15.04
N LYS A 156 20.36 8.11 15.22
CA LYS A 156 21.32 7.07 15.58
C LYS A 156 21.09 6.54 17.00
N GLU A 157 20.56 5.33 17.16
CA GLU A 157 20.88 4.43 18.30
C GLU A 157 20.43 2.98 18.03
N LYS A 158 21.42 2.08 18.16
CA LYS A 158 21.43 0.67 18.60
C LYS A 158 20.17 -0.22 18.39
N SER A 159 20.42 -1.41 17.81
CA SER A 159 19.60 -2.65 17.79
C SER A 159 18.65 -2.86 16.59
N PRO A 160 18.31 -4.11 16.20
CA PRO A 160 18.56 -4.57 14.84
C PRO A 160 17.29 -4.62 13.99
N VAL A 161 17.39 -4.00 12.81
CA VAL A 161 16.79 -4.33 11.51
C VAL A 161 15.54 -5.22 11.54
N ASN A 162 14.38 -4.58 11.50
CA ASN A 162 13.13 -5.16 11.02
C ASN A 162 12.95 -4.78 9.52
N SER A 163 13.87 -5.24 8.68
CA SER A 163 13.58 -5.40 7.26
C SER A 163 13.07 -6.81 7.09
N ALA A 164 11.77 -6.98 6.86
CA ALA A 164 11.25 -8.21 6.28
C ALA A 164 11.75 -8.28 4.83
N VAL A 165 13.06 -8.55 4.70
CA VAL A 165 13.70 -9.08 3.52
C VAL A 165 12.81 -10.21 3.07
N TRP A 166 12.26 -10.09 1.87
CA TRP A 166 11.61 -11.18 1.17
C TRP A 166 12.34 -12.49 1.50
N ARG A 167 11.65 -13.39 2.21
CA ARG A 167 12.24 -14.69 2.54
C ARG A 167 12.01 -15.64 1.36
N PRO A 168 13.07 -16.27 0.83
CA PRO A 168 12.90 -17.37 -0.11
C PRO A 168 12.23 -18.55 0.60
N TRP A 169 11.33 -19.23 -0.09
CA TRP A 169 10.84 -20.56 0.30
C TRP A 169 11.91 -21.61 -0.04
#